data_AF-A0A5C4QU06-F1
#
_entry.id   AF-A0A5C4QU06-F1
#
_cell.length_a   1.000
_cell.length_b   1.000
_cell.length_c   1.000
_cell.angle_alpha   90.00
_cell.angle_beta   90.00
_cell.angle_gamma   90.00
#
_symmetry.space_group_name_H-M   'P 1'
#
loop_
_entity.id
_entity.type
_entity.pdbx_description
1 polymer ?
#
loop_
_entity_poly.entity_id
_entity_poly.type
_entity_poly.pdbx_seq_one_letter_code
_entity_poly.pdbx_strand_id
1 'polypeptide(L)' 'MTMEYPTGYVTALDAMSRHVNSARPDAPVQVERARRPLLAPTRQATAVALRRLADRIQPRPLPRCS' A
#
# COMPACT_ATOMS: atom_id res chain seq x y z
N MET A 1 1.76 31.34 -6.09
CA MET A 1 1.76 30.62 -4.80
C MET A 1 1.16 29.25 -5.04
N THR A 2 1.99 28.21 -5.15
CA THR A 2 1.52 26.81 -5.21
C THR A 2 1.32 26.32 -3.78
N MET A 3 0.10 25.91 -3.43
CA MET A 3 -0.21 25.33 -2.13
C MET A 3 0.27 23.87 -2.14
N GLU A 4 1.29 23.56 -1.34
CA GLU A 4 1.79 22.18 -1.20
C GLU A 4 0.90 21.41 -0.23
N TYR A 5 0.12 20.47 -0.75
CA TYR A 5 -0.70 19.59 0.06
C TYR A 5 0.08 18.31 0.40
N PRO A 6 -0.03 17.79 1.64
CA PRO A 6 0.54 16.51 2.00
C PRO A 6 0.06 15.40 1.06
N THR A 7 0.94 14.46 0.68
CA THR A 7 0.57 13.34 -0.20
C THR A 7 -0.65 12.58 0.32
N GLY A 8 -0.74 12.39 1.64
CA GLY A 8 -1.88 11.74 2.29
C GLY A 8 -3.22 12.44 2.06
N TYR A 9 -3.21 13.78 2.01
CA TYR A 9 -4.40 14.58 1.72
C TYR A 9 -4.89 14.35 0.29
N VAL A 10 -3.98 14.37 -0.68
CA VAL A 10 -4.29 14.12 -2.09
C VAL A 10 -4.84 12.70 -2.30
N THR A 11 -4.24 11.70 -1.63
CA THR A 11 -4.72 10.32 -1.71
C THR A 11 -6.10 10.13 -1.09
N ALA A 12 -6.40 10.83 0.01
CA ALA A 12 -7.69 10.77 0.67
C ALA A 12 -8.80 11.38 -0.22
N LEU A 13 -8.52 12.51 -0.87
CA LEU A 13 -9.45 13.13 -1.80
C LEU A 13 -9.73 12.26 -3.03
N ASP A 14 -8.70 11.63 -3.62
CA ASP A 14 -8.89 10.72 -4.76
C ASP A 14 -9.76 9.51 -4.38
N ALA A 15 -9.53 8.94 -3.19
CA ALA A 15 -10.32 7.82 -2.68
C ALA A 15 -11.79 8.23 -2.44
N MET A 16 -12.00 9.39 -1.79
CA MET A 16 -13.34 9.92 -1.55
C MET A 16 -14.08 10.20 -2.85
N SER A 17 -13.42 10.85 -3.81
CA SER A 17 -14.00 11.16 -5.12
C SER A 17 -14.42 9.89 -5.86
N ARG A 18 -13.58 8.86 -5.89
CA ARG A 18 -13.94 7.57 -6.50
C ARG A 18 -15.12 6.90 -5.78
N HIS A 19 -15.16 6.93 -4.46
CA HIS A 19 -16.25 6.35 -3.68
C HIS A 19 -17.60 7.03 -4.01
N VAL A 20 -17.65 8.37 -3.93
CA VAL A 20 -18.89 9.12 -4.18
C VAL A 20 -19.36 8.96 -5.63
N ASN A 21 -18.43 9.00 -6.60
CA ASN A 21 -18.79 8.86 -8.00
C ASN A 21 -19.27 7.44 -8.36
N SER A 22 -18.71 6.40 -7.72
CA SER A 22 -19.14 5.01 -7.94
C SER A 22 -20.44 4.65 -7.23
N ALA A 23 -20.79 5.35 -6.14
CA ALA A 23 -22.03 5.12 -5.40
C ALA A 23 -23.27 5.74 -6.07
N ARG A 24 -23.12 6.48 -7.18
CA ARG A 24 -24.27 7.07 -7.88
C ARG A 24 -25.13 5.98 -8.52
N PRO A 25 -26.46 6.10 -8.49
CA PRO A 25 -27.37 5.09 -9.04
C PRO A 25 -27.15 4.87 -10.54
N ASP A 26 -26.81 5.92 -11.29
CA ASP A 26 -26.55 5.87 -12.73
C ASP A 26 -25.06 5.73 -13.08
N ALA A 27 -24.19 5.44 -12.09
CA ALA A 27 -22.77 5.26 -12.36
C ALA A 27 -22.57 4.03 -13.27
N PRO A 28 -21.78 4.16 -14.35
CA PRO A 28 -21.46 2.99 -15.16
C PRO A 28 -20.70 1.98 -14.31
N VAL A 29 -21.19 0.73 -14.30
CA VAL A 29 -20.51 -0.38 -13.59
C VAL A 29 -19.22 -0.70 -14.34
N GLN A 30 -18.09 -0.25 -13.78
CA GLN A 30 -16.78 -0.57 -14.31
C GLN A 30 -16.26 -1.85 -13.65
N VAL A 31 -15.85 -2.83 -14.46
CA VAL A 31 -15.14 -4.00 -13.95
C VAL A 31 -13.81 -3.54 -13.35
N GLU A 32 -13.59 -3.84 -12.08
CA GLU A 32 -12.33 -3.53 -11.41
C GLU A 32 -11.18 -4.28 -12.11
N ARG A 33 -10.41 -3.55 -12.91
CA ARG A 33 -9.21 -4.10 -13.53
C ARG A 33 -8.15 -4.22 -12.44
N ALA A 34 -7.65 -5.43 -12.23
CA ALA A 34 -6.50 -5.68 -11.36
C ALA A 34 -5.36 -4.73 -11.77
N ARG A 35 -5.11 -3.72 -10.94
CA ARG A 35 -4.10 -2.70 -11.23
C ARG A 35 -2.74 -3.38 -11.20
N ARG A 36 -2.07 -3.47 -12.35
CA ARG A 36 -0.74 -4.09 -12.44
C ARG A 36 0.21 -3.32 -11.51
N PRO A 37 0.76 -3.95 -10.46
CA PRO A 37 1.68 -3.28 -9.56
C PRO A 37 2.97 -2.98 -10.32
N LEU A 38 3.14 -1.72 -10.75
CA LEU A 38 4.31 -1.26 -11.52
C LEU A 38 5.64 -1.52 -10.78
N LEU A 39 5.60 -1.63 -9.45
CA LEU A 39 6.74 -1.84 -8.56
C LEU A 39 6.74 -3.24 -7.90
N ALA A 40 6.02 -4.22 -8.46
CA ALA A 40 6.03 -5.57 -7.90
C ALA A 40 7.44 -6.17 -7.72
N PRO A 41 8.35 -6.15 -8.72
CA PRO A 41 9.65 -6.81 -8.56
C PRO A 41 10.52 -6.08 -7.53
N THR A 42 10.49 -4.75 -7.52
CA THR A 42 11.25 -3.94 -6.56
C THR A 42 10.73 -4.13 -5.14
N ARG A 43 9.40 -4.13 -4.93
CA ARG A 43 8.80 -4.44 -3.62
C ARG A 43 9.19 -5.82 -3.12
N GLN A 44 9.18 -6.83 -3.98
CA GLN A 44 9.57 -8.19 -3.60
C GLN A 44 11.06 -8.25 -3.21
N ALA A 45 11.94 -7.62 -3.98
CA ALA A 45 13.36 -7.52 -3.65
C ALA A 45 13.60 -6.80 -2.32
N THR A 46 12.92 -5.67 -2.09
CA THR A 46 12.99 -4.94 -0.81
C THR A 46 12.48 -5.79 0.35
N ALA A 47 11.36 -6.50 0.20
CA ALA A 47 10.82 -7.37 1.23
C ALA A 47 11.81 -8.48 1.62
N VAL A 48 12.47 -9.10 0.64
CA VAL A 48 13.51 -10.11 0.88
C VAL A 48 14.71 -9.49 1.60
N ALA A 49 15.19 -8.32 1.15
CA ALA A 49 16.32 -7.63 1.79
C ALA A 49 16.02 -7.28 3.25
N LEU A 50 14.82 -6.77 3.53
CA LEU A 50 14.35 -6.47 4.88
C LEU A 50 14.24 -7.73 5.74
N ARG A 51 13.77 -8.84 5.18
CA ARG A 51 13.71 -10.11 5.91
C ARG A 51 15.11 -10.61 6.28
N ARG A 52 16.07 -10.56 5.34
CA ARG A 52 17.48 -10.92 5.61
C ARG A 52 18.14 -10.00 6.62
N LEU A 53 17.76 -8.73 6.64
CA LEU A 53 18.22 -7.79 7.67
C LEU A 53 17.64 -8.18 9.03
N ALA A 54 16.32 -8.41 9.10
CA ALA A 54 15.63 -8.85 10.31
C ALA A 54 16.26 -10.12 10.89
N ASP A 55 16.49 -11.15 10.06
CA ASP A 55 17.09 -12.41 10.49
C ASP A 55 18.52 -12.23 11.05
N ARG A 56 19.24 -11.18 10.65
CA ARG A 56 20.59 -10.85 11.17
C ARG A 56 20.54 -10.09 12.49
N ILE A 57 19.59 -9.17 12.64
CA ILE A 57 19.49 -8.31 13.84
C ILE A 57 18.69 -8.96 14.97
N GLN A 58 17.81 -9.91 14.65
CA GLN A 58 16.93 -10.51 15.64
C GLN A 58 17.76 -11.38 16.61
N PRO A 59 17.71 -11.11 17.92
CA PRO A 59 18.35 -11.96 18.90
C PRO A 59 17.68 -13.34 18.87
N ARG A 60 18.48 -14.41 19.01
CA ARG A 60 17.94 -15.77 19.04
C ARG A 60 16.89 -15.86 20.16
N PRO A 61 15.67 -16.35 19.87
CA PRO A 61 14.67 -16.54 20.91
C PRO A 61 15.23 -17.51 21.95
N LEU A 62 15.26 -17.07 23.21
CA LEU A 62 15.66 -17.93 24.33
C LEU A 62 14.66 -19.09 24.45
N PRO A 63 15.13 -20.30 24.78
CA PRO A 63 14.23 -21.40 25.04
C PRO A 63 13.24 -20.99 26.14
N ARG A 64 11.95 -21.22 25.90
CA ARG A 64 10.92 -21.05 26.91
C ARG A 64 11.14 -22.12 27.97
N CYS A 65 11.35 -21.71 29.22
CA CYS A 65 11.38 -22.64 30.35
C CYS A 65 9.99 -23.29 30.45
N SER A 66 9.95 -24.62 30.26
CA SER A 66 8.83 -25.47 30.65
C SER A 66 8.94 -25.84 32.12
#